data_AF-A0A1T5BDG2-F1
#
_entry.id   AF-A0A1T5BDG2-F1
#
_cell.length_a   1.000
_cell.length_b   1.000
_cell.length_c   1.000
_cell.angle_alpha   90.00
_cell.angle_beta   90.00
_cell.angle_gamma   90.00
#
_symmetry.space_group_name_H-M   'P 1'
#
loop_
_entity.id
_entity.type
_entity.pdbx_description
1 polymer ?
#
loop_
_entity_poly.entity_id
_entity_poly.type
_entity_poly.pdbx_seq_one_letter_code
_entity_poly.pdbx_strand_id
1 'polypeptide(L)' 'MSAIFFLIGCSVFIALIFLAAFFWANKTGQHEDTYTPSIRILFDDEPPQVPEGEEETLDVRTPE' A
#
# COMPACT_ATOMS: atom_id res chain seq x y z
N MET A 1 -0.86 -18.90 -46.53
CA MET A 1 -1.61 -17.62 -46.53
C MET A 1 -2.65 -17.55 -45.40
N SER A 2 -3.49 -18.58 -45.19
CA SER A 2 -4.52 -18.58 -44.10
C SER A 2 -3.94 -18.55 -42.68
N ALA A 3 -2.89 -19.32 -42.39
CA ALA A 3 -2.28 -19.39 -41.05
C ALA A 3 -1.73 -18.03 -40.55
N ILE A 4 -1.29 -17.15 -41.46
CA ILE A 4 -0.77 -15.82 -41.09
C ILE A 4 -1.90 -14.96 -40.51
N PHE A 5 -3.10 -15.00 -41.09
CA PHE A 5 -4.26 -14.27 -40.56
C PHE A 5 -4.67 -14.77 -39.17
N PHE A 6 -4.59 -16.09 -38.94
CA PHE A 6 -4.83 -16.67 -37.61
C PHE A 6 -3.81 -16.19 -36.58
N LEU A 7 -2.52 -16.19 -36.93
CA LEU A 7 -1.45 -15.72 -36.03
C LEU A 7 -1.56 -14.23 -35.71
N ILE A 8 -1.97 -13.40 -36.68
CA ILE A 8 -2.24 -11.98 -36.47
C ILE A 8 -3.40 -11.78 -35.48
N GLY A 9 -4.49 -12.54 -35.64
CA GLY A 9 -5.61 -12.48 -34.69
C GLY A 9 -5.19 -12.90 -33.27
N CYS A 10 -4.41 -13.98 -33.17
CA CYS A 10 -3.90 -14.47 -31.90
C CYS A 10 -2.96 -13.46 -31.21
N SER A 11 -2.06 -12.80 -31.96
CA SER A 11 -1.14 -11.81 -31.38
C SER A 11 -1.87 -10.57 -30.86
N VAL A 12 -2.87 -10.07 -31.59
CA VAL A 12 -3.72 -8.97 -31.15
C VAL A 12 -4.51 -9.36 -29.90
N PHE A 13 -5.06 -10.58 -29.86
CA PHE A 13 -5.78 -11.07 -28.69
C PHE A 13 -4.91 -11.12 -27.44
N ILE A 14 -3.68 -11.65 -27.55
CA ILE A 14 -2.70 -11.66 -26.46
C ILE A 14 -2.36 -10.22 -26.02
N ALA A 15 -2.13 -9.31 -26.97
CA ALA A 15 -1.84 -7.91 -26.67
C ALA A 15 -2.98 -7.23 -25.88
N LEU A 16 -4.25 -7.52 -26.22
CA LEU A 16 -5.40 -7.00 -25.49
C LEU A 16 -5.48 -7.54 -24.06
N ILE A 17 -5.16 -8.82 -23.85
CA ILE A 17 -5.08 -9.40 -22.50
C ILE A 17 -4.02 -8.67 -21.67
N PHE A 18 -2.82 -8.49 -22.21
CA PHE A 18 -1.76 -7.75 -21.53
C PHE A 18 -2.16 -6.31 -21.22
N LEU A 19 -2.83 -5.65 -22.15
CA LEU A 19 -3.33 -4.29 -21.96
C LEU A 19 -4.38 -4.22 -20.84
N ALA A 20 -5.32 -5.16 -20.80
CA ALA A 20 -6.33 -5.24 -19.73
C ALA A 20 -5.67 -5.51 -18.36
N ALA A 21 -4.70 -6.43 -18.31
CA ALA A 21 -3.93 -6.71 -17.11
C ALA A 21 -3.13 -5.47 -16.64
N PHE A 22 -2.57 -4.70 -17.57
CA PHE A 22 -1.88 -3.45 -17.27
C PHE A 22 -2.81 -2.44 -16.58
N PHE A 23 -4.01 -2.20 -17.12
CA PHE A 23 -4.97 -1.29 -16.47
C PHE A 23 -5.44 -1.80 -15.10
N TRP A 24 -5.62 -3.12 -14.95
CA TRP A 24 -5.96 -3.71 -13.66
C TRP A 24 -4.85 -3.49 -12.62
N ALA A 25 -3.59 -3.72 -13.01
CA ALA A 25 -2.44 -3.51 -12.14
C ALA A 25 -2.27 -2.04 -11.72
N ASN A 26 -2.48 -1.09 -12.64
CA ASN A 26 -2.41 0.34 -12.34
C ASN A 26 -3.51 0.79 -11.36
N LYS A 27 -4.67 0.12 -11.35
CA LYS A 27 -5.78 0.44 -10.43
C LYS A 27 -5.54 -0.07 -9.00
N THR A 28 -4.64 -1.05 -8.80
CA THR A 28 -4.45 -1.74 -7.51
C THR A 28 -3.75 -0.90 -6.42
N GLY A 29 -3.59 0.41 -6.59
CA GLY A 29 -3.11 1.28 -5.49
C GLY A 29 -1.68 0.98 -5.03
N GLN A 30 -0.91 0.18 -5.78
CA GLN A 30 0.48 -0.19 -5.47
C GLN A 30 1.45 1.01 -5.40
N HIS A 31 0.96 2.22 -5.71
CA HIS A 31 1.67 3.49 -5.63
C HIS A 31 1.41 4.27 -4.33
N GLU A 32 0.55 3.75 -3.43
CA GLU A 32 0.19 4.44 -2.19
C GLU A 32 1.34 4.45 -1.17
N ASP A 33 2.26 3.51 -1.25
CA ASP A 33 3.49 3.52 -0.45
C ASP A 33 4.53 4.48 -1.07
N THR A 34 4.23 5.78 -1.00
CA THR A 34 5.15 6.87 -1.40
C THR A 34 6.20 7.14 -0.31
N TYR A 35 6.05 6.53 0.87
CA TYR A 35 6.90 6.75 2.03
C TYR A 35 7.54 5.43 2.49
N THR A 36 8.75 5.19 1.98
CA THR A 36 9.50 3.95 2.14
C THR A 36 9.50 3.44 3.59
N PRO A 37 9.29 2.13 3.82
CA PRO A 37 9.23 1.53 5.16
C PRO A 37 10.47 1.84 6.03
N SER A 38 11.64 2.03 5.40
CA SER A 38 12.88 2.39 6.09
C SER A 38 12.85 3.75 6.78
N ILE A 39 12.01 4.69 6.33
CA ILE A 39 11.89 6.01 6.96
C ILE A 39 10.86 5.97 8.09
N ARG A 40 9.77 5.22 7.90
CA ARG A 40 8.75 5.00 8.96
C ARG A 40 9.36 4.43 10.23
N ILE A 41 10.21 3.40 10.10
CA ILE A 41 10.80 2.73 11.26
C ILE A 41 11.78 3.63 12.04
N LEU A 42 12.35 4.68 11.41
CA LEU A 42 13.23 5.64 12.08
C LEU A 42 12.47 6.63 12.98
N PHE A 43 11.17 6.85 12.71
CA PHE A 43 10.35 7.84 13.40
C PHE A 43 9.19 7.22 14.21
N ASP A 44 8.89 5.92 14.02
CA ASP A 44 7.88 5.17 14.80
C ASP A 44 8.31 4.93 16.26
N ASP A 45 9.61 5.02 16.57
CA ASP A 45 10.15 4.82 17.91
C ASP A 45 10.07 6.09 18.80
N GLU A 46 9.58 7.23 18.28
CA GLU A 46 9.42 8.44 19.08
C GLU A 46 8.15 8.31 19.96
N PRO A 47 8.30 8.24 21.30
CA PRO A 47 7.15 8.16 22.18
C PRO A 47 6.27 9.42 21.98
N PRO A 48 4.93 9.28 21.98
CA PRO A 48 4.05 10.43 21.88
C PRO A 48 4.40 11.40 23.00
N GLN A 49 4.76 12.63 22.62
CA GLN A 49 5.03 13.72 23.55
C GLN A 49 3.73 13.94 24.34
N VAL A 50 3.70 13.44 25.58
CA VAL A 50 2.60 13.70 26.50
C VAL A 50 2.63 15.20 26.75
N PRO A 51 1.56 15.96 26.46
CA PRO A 51 1.52 17.36 26.85
C PRO A 51 1.67 17.42 28.37
N GLU A 52 2.80 17.94 28.81
CA GLU A 52 3.18 18.14 30.21
C GLU A 52 2.22 19.18 30.80
N GLY A 53 1.05 18.74 31.27
CA GLY A 53 0.00 19.69 31.66
C GLY A 53 -1.29 19.14 32.28
N GLU A 54 -1.47 17.84 32.46
CA GLU A 54 -2.61 17.30 33.21
C GLU A 54 -2.12 16.26 34.23
N GLU A 55 -1.66 16.77 35.37
CA GLU A 55 -1.67 16.04 36.64
C GLU A 55 -3.14 15.83 37.05
N GLU A 56 -3.84 14.92 36.39
CA GLU A 56 -5.17 14.48 36.83
C GLU A 56 -5.01 13.28 37.77
N THR A 57 -4.96 13.62 39.06
CA THR A 57 -5.37 12.83 40.21
C THR A 57 -6.03 11.47 39.87
N LEU A 58 -5.24 10.40 39.78
CA LEU A 58 -5.75 9.05 39.94
C LEU A 58 -5.33 8.52 41.31
N ASP A 59 -6.08 9.02 42.30
CA ASP A 59 -6.42 8.26 43.50
C ASP A 59 -7.05 6.93 43.07
N VAL A 60 -6.26 5.86 43.09
CA VAL A 60 -6.80 4.52 43.31
C VAL A 60 -5.93 3.84 44.36
N ARG A 61 -6.18 4.26 45.61
CA ARG A 61 -6.23 3.44 46.82
C ARG A 61 -5.43 2.13 46.77
N THR A 62 -4.31 2.10 47.48
CA THR A 62 -3.76 0.90 48.11
C THR A 62 -4.87 0.15 48.86
N PRO A 63 -4.96 -1.18 48.70
CA PRO A 63 -5.33 -2.04 49.79
C PRO A 63 -4.18 -3.03 50.06
N GLU A 64 -3.63 -2.92 51.28
CA GLU A 64 -2.89 -3.93 52.07
C GLU A 64 -2.02 -4.97 51.32
#